data_AF-M2XWK7-F1
#
_entry.id   AF-M2XWK7-F1
#
_cell.length_a   1.000
_cell.length_b   1.000
_cell.length_c   1.000
_cell.angle_alpha   90.00
_cell.angle_beta   90.00
_cell.angle_gamma   90.00
#
_symmetry.space_group_name_H-M   'P 1'
#
loop_
_entity.id
_entity.type
_entity.pdbx_description
1 polymer ?
#
loop_
_entity_poly.entity_id
_entity_poly.type
_entity_poly.pdbx_seq_one_letter_code
_entity_poly.pdbx_strand_id
1 'polypeptide(L)'
;MWLWFIRKKRECLKWFLERQLKSPKNSSFAGFYKQPLVENTQQSLHVRVVDSLLSLCSYLYLFGLKVHRGWYQSGLVKSSQLYVKEPNGSKRQIFTFAVGNYTWGGTGKTPFVMFLSKLLVSRGYQPVILSRGYGHKDEAKMMIRQGLAIEVLTGSNREEAFQKVFSSVVSSSTMVVILDDGLQHWRLKRQVNVLMVNAALAFGVNGYFIPRGSLREPPCEAASRSTCIVLHHCNQVSDFQLQQLKAWFQMQCPEKPILTSFMISLQTRMLSYVVE
;
A
#
# COMPACT_ATOMS: atom_id res chain seq x y z
N MET A 1 10.31 -3.24 24.36
CA MET A 1 9.77 -2.63 23.11
C MET A 1 9.50 -3.66 22.00
N TRP A 2 10.48 -4.47 21.58
CA TRP A 2 10.31 -5.43 20.46
C TRP A 2 9.30 -6.57 20.71
N LEU A 3 9.33 -7.18 21.90
CA LEU A 3 8.37 -8.23 22.31
C LEU A 3 6.93 -7.70 22.44
N TRP A 4 6.77 -6.47 22.91
CA TRP A 4 5.48 -5.77 22.98
C TRP A 4 4.88 -5.58 21.58
N PHE A 5 5.70 -5.20 20.61
CA PHE A 5 5.30 -5.03 19.21
C PHE A 5 4.90 -6.35 18.55
N ILE A 6 5.64 -7.44 18.80
CA ILE A 6 5.29 -8.79 18.31
C ILE A 6 3.97 -9.26 18.93
N ARG A 7 3.78 -9.04 20.23
CA ARG A 7 2.56 -9.42 20.95
C ARG A 7 1.35 -8.64 20.40
N LYS A 8 1.48 -7.33 20.20
CA LYS A 8 0.42 -6.51 19.59
C LYS A 8 0.08 -6.93 18.17
N LYS A 9 1.06 -7.29 17.34
CA LYS A 9 0.81 -7.87 16.01
C LYS A 9 0.00 -9.17 16.08
N ARG A 10 0.37 -10.08 16.99
CA ARG A 10 -0.36 -11.35 17.18
C ARG A 10 -1.78 -11.12 17.68
N GLU A 11 -1.97 -10.24 18.65
CA GLU A 11 -3.30 -9.87 19.17
C GLU A 11 -4.16 -9.24 18.08
N CYS A 12 -3.61 -8.30 17.30
CA CYS A 12 -4.37 -7.67 16.23
C CYS A 12 -4.69 -8.65 15.09
N LEU A 13 -3.77 -9.53 14.72
CA LEU A 13 -4.03 -10.56 13.72
C LEU A 13 -5.08 -11.55 14.22
N LYS A 14 -5.01 -11.96 15.48
CA LYS A 14 -6.00 -12.85 16.10
C LYS A 14 -7.38 -12.19 16.13
N TRP A 15 -7.46 -10.95 16.61
CA TRP A 15 -8.68 -10.13 16.59
C TRP A 15 -9.25 -10.00 15.19
N PHE A 16 -8.39 -9.77 14.19
CA PHE A 16 -8.80 -9.62 12.80
C PHE A 16 -9.38 -10.93 12.27
N LEU A 17 -8.70 -12.06 12.50
CA LEU A 17 -9.14 -13.40 12.10
C LEU A 17 -10.42 -13.84 12.83
N GLU A 18 -10.56 -13.54 14.12
CA GLU A 18 -11.78 -13.79 14.89
C GLU A 18 -12.99 -13.04 14.32
N ARG A 19 -12.78 -11.84 13.77
CA ARG A 19 -13.81 -11.08 13.05
C ARG A 19 -14.04 -11.53 11.61
N GLN A 20 -13.12 -12.26 10.98
CA GLN A 20 -13.42 -12.93 9.70
C GLN A 20 -14.42 -14.07 9.89
N LEU A 21 -14.32 -14.76 11.02
CA LEU A 21 -15.14 -15.92 11.34
C LEU A 21 -16.55 -15.55 11.80
N LYS A 22 -16.75 -14.32 12.32
CA LYS A 22 -18.06 -13.79 12.72
C LYS A 22 -18.58 -12.85 11.65
N SER A 23 -19.82 -13.03 11.19
CA SER A 23 -20.45 -12.17 10.17
C SER A 23 -20.30 -10.67 10.53
N PRO A 24 -19.93 -9.79 9.58
CA PRO A 24 -19.55 -8.39 9.84
C PRO A 24 -20.68 -7.50 10.42
N LYS A 25 -21.90 -8.02 10.53
CA LYS A 25 -23.12 -7.25 10.86
C LYS A 25 -23.14 -6.58 12.25
N ASN A 26 -22.33 -7.04 13.22
CA ASN A 26 -22.35 -6.51 14.60
C ASN A 26 -21.07 -5.78 15.03
N SER A 27 -20.23 -5.32 14.09
CA SER A 27 -19.00 -4.59 14.45
C SER A 27 -19.19 -3.07 14.31
N SER A 28 -18.57 -2.29 15.20
CA SER A 28 -18.43 -0.83 15.09
C SER A 28 -17.78 -0.36 13.77
N PHE A 29 -17.23 -1.28 13.00
CA PHE A 29 -16.61 -1.06 11.70
C PHE A 29 -17.46 -1.57 10.52
N ALA A 30 -18.72 -1.95 10.75
CA ALA A 30 -19.63 -2.45 9.71
C ALA A 30 -19.71 -1.48 8.51
N GLY A 31 -19.70 -0.18 8.76
CA GLY A 31 -19.73 0.86 7.72
C GLY A 31 -18.49 0.95 6.82
N PHE A 32 -17.40 0.26 7.15
CA PHE A 32 -16.19 0.19 6.31
C PHE A 32 -16.17 -1.01 5.35
N TYR A 33 -17.15 -1.90 5.48
CA TYR A 33 -17.32 -3.02 4.57
C TYR A 33 -18.42 -2.65 3.57
N LYS A 34 -18.17 -2.89 2.29
CA LYS A 34 -19.26 -2.90 1.31
C LYS A 34 -20.09 -4.15 1.64
N GLN A 35 -21.38 -3.99 1.92
CA GLN A 35 -22.24 -5.14 2.18
C GLN A 35 -22.04 -6.19 1.09
N PRO A 36 -21.98 -7.49 1.44
CA PRO A 36 -21.82 -8.54 0.46
C PRO A 36 -22.93 -8.39 -0.60
N LEU A 37 -22.56 -8.50 -1.88
CA LEU A 37 -23.44 -8.34 -3.04
C LEU A 37 -24.63 -9.34 -3.07
N VAL A 38 -24.80 -10.18 -2.06
CA VAL A 38 -25.88 -11.17 -1.95
C VAL A 38 -26.25 -11.35 -0.47
N GLU A 39 -26.97 -10.38 0.10
CA GLU A 39 -27.87 -10.67 1.22
C GLU A 39 -29.12 -11.35 0.67
N ASN A 40 -29.02 -12.65 0.40
CA ASN A 40 -30.21 -13.46 0.19
C ASN A 40 -30.11 -14.72 1.04
N THR A 41 -31.08 -14.86 1.94
CA THR A 41 -31.25 -15.91 2.95
C THR A 41 -31.51 -17.30 2.35
N GLN A 42 -31.40 -17.43 1.02
CA GLN A 42 -31.46 -18.67 0.25
C GLN A 42 -30.28 -18.74 -0.73
N GLN A 43 -29.05 -18.80 -0.23
CA GLN A 43 -27.92 -19.14 -1.09
C GLN A 43 -28.01 -20.61 -1.50
N SER A 44 -27.99 -20.86 -2.81
CA SER A 44 -27.93 -22.21 -3.36
C SER A 44 -26.72 -22.97 -2.83
N LEU A 45 -26.81 -24.31 -2.76
CA LEU A 45 -25.72 -25.17 -2.28
C LEU A 45 -24.39 -24.82 -2.96
N HIS A 46 -24.41 -24.54 -4.26
CA HIS A 46 -23.25 -24.15 -5.05
C HIS A 46 -22.53 -22.90 -4.51
N VAL A 47 -23.28 -21.85 -4.11
CA VAL A 47 -22.67 -20.62 -3.58
C VAL A 47 -21.94 -20.89 -2.26
N ARG A 48 -22.52 -21.70 -1.37
CA ARG A 48 -21.89 -22.08 -0.10
C ARG A 48 -20.62 -22.92 -0.30
N VAL A 49 -20.64 -23.83 -1.27
CA VAL A 49 -19.47 -24.63 -1.62
C VAL A 49 -18.35 -23.74 -2.17
N VAL A 50 -18.66 -22.84 -3.11
CA VAL A 50 -17.68 -21.90 -3.67
C VAL A 50 -17.11 -20.97 -2.59
N ASP A 51 -17.94 -20.39 -1.73
CA ASP A 51 -17.47 -19.52 -0.64
C ASP A 51 -16.56 -20.27 0.36
N SER A 52 -16.89 -21.53 0.68
CA SER A 52 -16.06 -22.39 1.52
C SER A 52 -14.70 -22.69 0.89
N LEU A 53 -14.68 -22.99 -0.42
CA LEU A 53 -13.44 -23.18 -1.18
C LEU A 53 -12.60 -21.90 -1.23
N LEU A 54 -13.21 -20.74 -1.51
CA LEU A 54 -12.53 -19.44 -1.49
C LEU A 54 -11.97 -19.11 -0.10
N SER A 55 -12.69 -19.47 0.96
CA SER A 55 -12.24 -19.33 2.35
C SER A 55 -10.99 -20.18 2.61
N LEU A 56 -11.01 -21.45 2.21
CA LEU A 56 -9.85 -22.34 2.32
C LEU A 56 -8.64 -21.79 1.55
N CYS A 57 -8.84 -21.35 0.31
CA CYS A 57 -7.81 -20.71 -0.49
C CYS A 57 -7.24 -19.45 0.18
N SER A 58 -8.06 -18.69 0.89
CA SER A 58 -7.62 -17.49 1.62
C SER A 58 -6.72 -17.84 2.81
N TYR A 59 -6.99 -18.95 3.51
CA TYR A 59 -6.10 -19.45 4.57
C TYR A 59 -4.75 -19.93 4.02
N LEU A 60 -4.77 -20.66 2.90
CA LEU A 60 -3.54 -21.09 2.21
C LEU A 60 -2.71 -19.88 1.74
N TYR A 61 -3.38 -18.87 1.17
CA TYR A 61 -2.74 -17.61 0.79
C TYR A 61 -2.06 -16.93 1.99
N LEU A 62 -2.78 -16.77 3.11
CA LEU A 62 -2.23 -16.19 4.33
C LEU A 62 -1.05 -16.97 4.88
N PHE A 63 -1.12 -18.31 4.83
CA PHE A 63 -0.01 -19.16 5.24
C PHE A 63 1.22 -18.92 4.36
N GLY A 64 1.05 -18.95 3.04
CA GLY A 64 2.13 -18.64 2.09
C GLY A 64 2.71 -17.25 2.31
N LEU A 65 1.87 -16.24 2.57
CA LEU A 65 2.30 -14.89 2.90
C LEU A 65 3.12 -14.83 4.20
N LYS A 66 2.71 -15.56 5.24
CA LYS A 66 3.46 -15.66 6.51
C LYS A 66 4.82 -16.32 6.31
N VAL A 67 4.88 -17.42 5.56
CA VAL A 67 6.14 -18.11 5.23
C VAL A 67 7.06 -17.19 4.45
N HIS A 68 6.54 -16.56 3.39
CA HIS A 68 7.28 -15.61 2.56
C HIS A 68 7.89 -14.47 3.40
N ARG A 69 7.10 -13.90 4.32
CA ARG A 69 7.58 -12.86 5.25
C ARG A 69 8.62 -13.39 6.23
N GLY A 70 8.38 -14.58 6.76
CA GLY A 70 9.29 -15.27 7.67
C GLY A 70 10.68 -15.37 7.09
N TRP A 71 10.80 -15.73 5.80
CA TRP A 71 12.09 -15.80 5.10
C TRP A 71 12.85 -14.47 5.05
N TYR A 72 12.17 -13.35 4.86
CA TYR A 72 12.82 -12.04 4.88
C TYR A 72 13.16 -11.57 6.30
N GLN A 73 12.29 -11.86 7.27
CA GLN A 73 12.49 -11.47 8.66
C GLN A 73 13.62 -12.26 9.34
N SER A 74 13.79 -13.53 8.97
CA SER A 74 14.90 -14.36 9.45
C SER A 74 16.22 -14.12 8.72
N GLY A 75 16.20 -13.35 7.63
CA GLY A 75 17.38 -13.10 6.79
C GLY A 75 17.73 -14.24 5.82
N LEU A 76 16.89 -15.30 5.73
CA LEU A 76 17.05 -16.38 4.75
C LEU A 76 17.00 -15.87 3.31
N VAL A 77 16.21 -14.83 3.06
CA VAL A 77 16.19 -14.12 1.78
C VAL A 77 16.74 -12.71 1.97
N LYS A 78 17.79 -12.38 1.23
CA LYS A 78 18.43 -11.06 1.29
C LYS A 78 17.52 -9.98 0.69
N SER A 79 17.43 -8.86 1.39
CA SER A 79 16.86 -7.62 0.84
C SER A 79 17.99 -6.73 0.32
N SER A 80 17.86 -6.28 -0.93
CA SER A 80 18.76 -5.35 -1.60
C SER A 80 18.40 -3.90 -1.29
N GLN A 81 19.32 -2.99 -1.57
CA GLN A 81 19.08 -1.54 -1.60
C GLN A 81 19.35 -1.03 -3.01
N LEU A 82 18.62 -0.01 -3.44
CA LEU A 82 18.97 0.69 -4.67
C LEU A 82 20.20 1.54 -4.41
N TYR A 83 21.19 1.36 -5.28
CA TYR A 83 22.40 2.15 -5.28
C TYR A 83 22.80 2.50 -6.71
N VAL A 84 23.57 3.56 -6.79
CA VAL A 84 24.21 4.07 -7.98
C VAL A 84 25.69 3.81 -7.88
N LYS A 85 26.31 3.38 -8.99
CA LYS A 85 27.77 3.35 -9.11
C LYS A 85 28.23 4.70 -9.63
N GLU A 86 29.02 5.40 -8.83
CA GLU A 86 29.62 6.67 -9.20
C GLU A 86 30.87 6.45 -10.07
N PRO A 87 31.32 7.44 -10.86
CA PRO A 87 32.48 7.31 -11.75
C PRO A 87 33.78 6.91 -11.04
N ASN A 88 33.91 7.26 -9.75
CA ASN A 88 35.02 6.88 -8.89
C ASN A 88 34.94 5.44 -8.34
N GLY A 89 33.97 4.64 -8.80
CA GLY A 89 33.73 3.26 -8.36
C GLY A 89 32.97 3.11 -7.04
N SER A 90 32.71 4.21 -6.33
CA SER A 90 31.93 4.18 -5.08
C SER A 90 30.45 3.90 -5.33
N LYS A 91 29.75 3.39 -4.30
CA LYS A 91 28.32 3.13 -4.35
C LYS A 91 27.58 4.14 -3.50
N ARG A 92 26.68 4.91 -4.10
CA ARG A 92 25.78 5.83 -3.39
C ARG A 92 24.40 5.20 -3.26
N GLN A 93 23.89 5.14 -2.03
CA GLN A 93 22.52 4.68 -1.79
C GLN A 93 21.52 5.72 -2.29
N ILE A 94 20.46 5.25 -2.96
CA ILE A 94 19.40 6.12 -3.48
C ILE A 94 18.26 6.17 -2.47
N PHE A 95 17.73 7.37 -2.26
CA PHE A 95 16.58 7.58 -1.39
C PHE A 95 15.33 7.02 -2.05
N THR A 96 14.60 6.14 -1.36
CA THR A 96 13.44 5.47 -1.93
C THR A 96 12.18 5.67 -1.07
N PHE A 97 11.11 6.10 -1.75
CA PHE A 97 9.74 6.08 -1.26
C PHE A 97 9.06 4.83 -1.80
N ALA A 98 8.23 4.18 -0.99
CA ALA A 98 7.34 3.13 -1.44
C ALA A 98 5.91 3.52 -1.10
N VAL A 99 5.08 3.61 -2.13
CA VAL A 99 3.64 3.87 -2.02
C VAL A 99 2.93 2.54 -2.23
N GLY A 100 1.92 2.25 -1.42
CA GLY A 100 1.21 0.99 -1.52
C GLY A 100 0.11 0.86 -0.50
N ASN A 101 -0.67 -0.21 -0.63
CA ASN A 101 -1.85 -0.49 0.18
C ASN A 101 -1.90 -1.98 0.53
N TYR A 102 -2.74 -2.35 1.49
CA TYR A 102 -2.98 -3.76 1.86
C TYR A 102 -4.23 -4.36 1.21
N THR A 103 -4.97 -3.61 0.40
CA THR A 103 -6.16 -4.09 -0.31
C THR A 103 -5.90 -4.29 -1.81
N TRP A 104 -6.77 -5.02 -2.48
CA TRP A 104 -6.84 -5.13 -3.94
C TRP A 104 -8.00 -4.24 -4.40
N GLY A 105 -7.75 -3.38 -5.40
CA GLY A 105 -8.69 -2.34 -5.84
C GLY A 105 -8.10 -0.92 -5.79
N GLY A 106 -8.92 0.06 -6.16
CA GLY A 106 -8.54 1.47 -6.24
C GLY A 106 -8.35 2.12 -4.87
N THR A 107 -7.11 2.44 -4.51
CA THR A 107 -6.77 3.13 -3.26
C THR A 107 -6.13 4.50 -3.48
N GLY A 108 -6.37 5.12 -4.63
CA GLY A 108 -5.84 6.45 -4.94
C GLY A 108 -4.30 6.53 -5.04
N LYS A 109 -3.61 5.41 -5.30
CA LYS A 109 -2.13 5.37 -5.35
C LYS A 109 -1.58 6.23 -6.47
N THR A 110 -2.07 6.10 -7.71
CA THR A 110 -1.52 6.89 -8.83
C THR A 110 -1.63 8.39 -8.57
N PRO A 111 -2.81 8.93 -8.19
CA PRO A 111 -2.86 10.35 -7.84
C PRO A 111 -1.92 10.77 -6.73
N PHE A 112 -1.72 9.92 -5.72
CA PHE A 112 -0.79 10.22 -4.64
C PHE A 112 0.66 10.19 -5.12
N VAL A 113 1.03 9.23 -5.98
CA VAL A 113 2.35 9.17 -6.60
C VAL A 113 2.60 10.44 -7.42
N MET A 114 1.61 10.91 -8.20
CA MET A 114 1.71 12.17 -8.95
C MET A 114 1.90 13.37 -8.02
N PHE A 115 1.12 13.47 -6.94
CA PHE A 115 1.26 14.51 -5.94
C PHE A 115 2.64 14.51 -5.28
N LEU A 116 3.11 13.34 -4.85
CA LEU A 116 4.43 13.18 -4.25
C LEU A 116 5.53 13.57 -5.24
N SER A 117 5.40 13.19 -6.50
CA SER A 117 6.32 13.58 -7.57
C SER A 117 6.37 15.09 -7.75
N LYS A 118 5.21 15.74 -7.87
CA LYS A 118 5.11 17.21 -7.99
C LYS A 118 5.75 17.91 -6.80
N LEU A 119 5.48 17.41 -5.60
CA LEU A 119 6.05 17.94 -4.36
C LEU A 119 7.58 17.82 -4.34
N LEU A 120 8.13 16.69 -4.77
CA LEU A 120 9.57 16.48 -4.86
C LEU A 120 10.22 17.37 -5.92
N VAL A 121 9.61 17.49 -7.11
CA VAL A 121 10.08 18.39 -8.18
C VAL A 121 10.08 19.84 -7.71
N SER A 122 9.03 20.29 -7.01
CA SER A 122 8.98 21.65 -6.44
C SER A 122 10.07 21.94 -5.40
N ARG A 123 10.69 20.89 -4.85
CA ARG A 123 11.82 20.97 -3.92
C ARG A 123 13.18 20.71 -4.58
N GLY A 124 13.23 20.67 -5.92
CA GLY A 124 14.47 20.47 -6.68
C GLY A 124 14.94 19.01 -6.75
N TYR A 125 14.12 18.05 -6.31
CA TYR A 125 14.41 16.63 -6.47
C TYR A 125 13.99 16.13 -7.85
N GLN A 126 14.56 15.00 -8.24
CA GLN A 126 14.38 14.36 -9.52
C GLN A 126 13.76 12.96 -9.32
N PRO A 127 12.42 12.84 -9.35
CA PRO A 127 11.75 11.57 -9.12
C PRO A 127 11.91 10.60 -10.29
N VAL A 128 12.20 9.34 -9.95
CA VAL A 128 12.16 8.18 -10.85
C VAL A 128 11.11 7.22 -10.31
N ILE A 129 10.12 6.87 -11.12
CA ILE A 129 9.00 6.02 -10.67
C ILE A 129 9.25 4.58 -11.13
N LEU A 130 9.19 3.63 -10.20
CA LEU A 130 9.26 2.20 -10.47
C LEU A 130 7.87 1.59 -10.31
N SER A 131 7.20 1.27 -11.42
CA SER A 131 5.88 0.65 -11.42
C SER A 131 5.91 -0.80 -11.88
N ARG A 132 4.91 -1.59 -11.49
CA ARG A 132 4.80 -3.03 -11.82
C ARG A 132 4.30 -3.29 -13.26
N GLY A 133 3.99 -2.23 -14.03
CA GLY A 133 3.52 -2.36 -15.41
C GLY A 133 2.04 -2.77 -15.55
N TYR A 134 1.26 -2.77 -14.47
CA TYR A 134 -0.19 -2.96 -14.58
C TYR A 134 -0.82 -1.66 -15.11
N GLY A 135 -1.36 -1.68 -16.34
CA GLY A 135 -2.43 -0.80 -16.83
C GLY A 135 -2.15 0.69 -17.06
N HIS A 136 -1.08 1.27 -16.52
CA HIS A 136 -0.95 2.74 -16.43
C HIS A 136 0.13 3.34 -17.35
N LYS A 137 0.34 2.77 -18.54
CA LYS A 137 1.32 3.30 -19.51
C LYS A 137 1.04 4.77 -19.88
N ASP A 138 -0.23 5.15 -19.94
CA ASP A 138 -0.61 6.51 -20.31
C ASP A 138 -0.39 7.50 -19.15
N GLU A 139 -0.68 7.11 -17.91
CA GLU A 139 -0.37 7.92 -16.72
C GLU A 139 1.14 8.11 -16.56
N ALA A 140 1.91 7.06 -16.81
CA ALA A 140 3.38 7.11 -16.81
C ALA A 140 3.91 8.13 -17.84
N LYS A 141 3.43 8.06 -19.08
CA LYS A 141 3.77 9.03 -20.13
C LYS A 141 3.35 10.44 -19.78
N MET A 142 2.18 10.61 -19.18
CA MET A 142 1.69 11.92 -18.72
C MET A 142 2.61 12.51 -17.64
N MET A 143 3.02 11.71 -16.65
CA MET A 143 3.93 12.17 -15.60
C MET A 143 5.27 12.64 -16.18
N ILE A 144 5.81 11.91 -17.16
CA ILE A 144 7.05 12.32 -17.85
C ILE A 144 6.84 13.62 -18.62
N ARG A 145 5.76 13.72 -19.41
CA ARG A 145 5.43 14.94 -20.18
C ARG A 145 5.21 16.18 -19.32
N GLN A 146 4.69 16.00 -18.11
CA GLN A 146 4.47 17.09 -17.15
C GLN A 146 5.72 17.41 -16.32
N GLY A 147 6.87 16.77 -16.59
CA GLY A 147 8.10 16.95 -15.82
C GLY A 147 8.00 16.47 -14.37
N LEU A 148 7.01 15.62 -14.07
CA LEU A 148 6.76 15.10 -12.72
C LEU A 148 7.66 13.90 -12.41
N ALA A 149 8.12 13.18 -13.43
CA ALA A 149 9.09 12.11 -13.29
C ALA A 149 10.06 12.15 -14.46
N ILE A 150 11.33 11.84 -14.20
CA ILE A 150 12.32 11.69 -15.27
C ILE A 150 12.02 10.42 -16.06
N GLU A 151 11.69 9.34 -15.36
CA GLU A 151 11.39 8.07 -16.00
C GLU A 151 10.42 7.22 -15.18
N VAL A 152 9.67 6.38 -15.88
CA VAL A 152 8.78 5.39 -15.30
C VAL A 152 9.17 4.01 -15.78
N LEU A 153 9.73 3.20 -14.89
CA LEU A 153 10.23 1.88 -15.23
C LEU A 153 9.19 0.82 -14.96
N THR A 154 8.96 -0.03 -15.96
CA THR A 154 8.09 -1.19 -15.86
C THR A 154 8.92 -2.46 -15.99
N GLY A 155 8.92 -3.28 -14.94
CA GLY A 155 9.63 -4.56 -14.96
C GLY A 155 9.31 -5.41 -13.72
N SER A 156 9.33 -6.74 -13.87
CA SER A 156 9.18 -7.67 -12.76
C SER A 156 10.36 -7.59 -11.78
N ASN A 157 11.56 -7.29 -12.28
CA ASN A 157 12.77 -7.05 -11.49
C ASN A 157 13.10 -5.55 -11.42
N ARG A 158 12.76 -4.93 -10.30
CA ARG A 158 12.91 -3.49 -10.07
C ARG A 158 14.36 -3.03 -10.00
N GLU A 159 15.26 -3.86 -9.48
CA GLU A 159 16.68 -3.53 -9.37
C GLU A 159 17.33 -3.48 -10.76
N GLU A 160 17.06 -4.48 -11.58
CA GLU A 160 17.62 -4.56 -12.94
C GLU A 160 17.07 -3.44 -13.83
N ALA A 161 15.77 -3.17 -13.75
CA ALA A 161 15.17 -2.04 -14.44
C ALA A 161 15.84 -0.72 -14.03
N PHE A 162 16.01 -0.50 -12.71
CA PHE A 162 16.67 0.68 -12.19
C PHE A 162 18.12 0.83 -12.70
N GLN A 163 18.91 -0.24 -12.70
CA GLN A 163 20.30 -0.19 -13.17
C GLN A 163 20.43 0.13 -14.66
N LYS A 164 19.55 -0.41 -15.51
CA LYS A 164 19.56 -0.14 -16.98
C LYS A 164 19.32 1.32 -17.32
N VAL A 165 18.51 1.97 -16.49
CA VAL A 165 18.09 3.36 -16.68
C VAL A 165 19.08 4.33 -16.09
N PHE A 166 19.67 3.92 -14.97
CA PHE A 166 20.72 4.70 -14.37
C PHE A 166 21.96 4.80 -15.26
N SER A 167 22.28 3.79 -16.08
CA SER A 167 23.37 3.93 -17.06
C SER A 167 23.15 5.03 -18.10
N SER A 168 21.90 5.47 -18.33
CA SER A 168 21.56 6.53 -19.29
C SER A 168 21.21 7.87 -18.65
N VAL A 169 20.77 7.89 -17.39
CA VAL A 169 20.36 9.12 -16.67
C VAL A 169 21.51 9.58 -15.77
N VAL A 170 22.05 10.76 -16.10
CA VAL A 170 23.15 11.44 -15.39
C VAL A 170 22.97 11.36 -13.86
N SER A 171 24.03 10.93 -13.17
CA SER A 171 24.20 10.79 -11.72
C SER A 171 23.88 12.07 -10.95
N SER A 172 22.60 12.41 -10.82
CA SER A 172 22.19 13.56 -10.03
C SER A 172 22.15 13.20 -8.54
N SER A 173 22.72 14.08 -7.72
CA SER A 173 22.62 14.02 -6.25
C SER A 173 21.18 14.20 -5.76
N THR A 174 20.29 14.77 -6.60
CA THR A 174 18.89 15.05 -6.26
C THR A 174 17.92 13.93 -6.69
N MET A 175 18.45 12.80 -7.18
CA MET A 175 17.64 11.66 -7.60
C MET A 175 16.94 10.97 -6.42
N VAL A 176 15.64 10.73 -6.59
CA VAL A 176 14.79 10.02 -5.63
C VAL A 176 13.95 8.99 -6.37
N VAL A 177 13.78 7.80 -5.79
CA VAL A 177 12.98 6.74 -6.41
C VAL A 177 11.64 6.60 -5.69
N ILE A 178 10.54 6.50 -6.45
CA ILE A 178 9.20 6.20 -5.95
C ILE A 178 8.76 4.83 -6.47
N LEU A 179 8.53 3.89 -5.56
CA LEU A 179 8.03 2.55 -5.85
C LEU A 179 6.51 2.54 -5.77
N ASP A 180 5.85 2.39 -6.92
CA ASP A 180 4.41 2.18 -6.99
C ASP A 180 4.08 0.71 -6.68
N ASP A 181 3.12 0.49 -5.79
CA ASP A 181 2.87 -0.79 -5.10
C ASP A 181 4.14 -1.36 -4.45
N GLY A 182 4.90 -0.50 -3.77
CA GLY A 182 6.17 -0.83 -3.14
C GLY A 182 6.07 -1.68 -1.88
N LEU A 183 4.95 -1.59 -1.15
CA LEU A 183 4.85 -2.10 0.23
C LEU A 183 5.03 -3.62 0.38
N GLN A 184 4.63 -4.37 -0.64
CA GLN A 184 4.71 -5.84 -0.69
C GLN A 184 6.00 -6.36 -1.31
N HIS A 185 6.87 -5.47 -1.81
CA HIS A 185 8.11 -5.88 -2.43
C HIS A 185 9.23 -5.97 -1.38
N TRP A 186 9.23 -7.07 -0.64
CA TRP A 186 10.14 -7.32 0.48
C TRP A 186 11.62 -7.39 0.07
N ARG A 187 11.88 -7.78 -1.19
CA ARG A 187 13.24 -7.86 -1.74
C ARG A 187 13.98 -6.52 -1.75
N LEU A 188 13.27 -5.40 -1.82
CA LEU A 188 13.90 -4.08 -1.82
C LEU A 188 13.68 -3.37 -0.48
N LYS A 189 14.78 -2.93 0.15
CA LYS A 189 14.76 -2.06 1.32
C LYS A 189 14.39 -0.64 0.91
N ARG A 190 13.59 0.00 1.75
CA ARG A 190 13.01 1.32 1.51
C ARG A 190 13.23 2.23 2.69
N GLN A 191 13.45 3.52 2.44
CA GLN A 191 13.63 4.51 3.48
C GLN A 191 12.28 5.02 4.00
N VAL A 192 11.32 5.24 3.09
CA VAL A 192 9.98 5.71 3.45
C VAL A 192 8.92 4.78 2.88
N ASN A 193 8.03 4.25 3.73
CA ASN A 193 6.88 3.45 3.33
C ASN A 193 5.59 4.24 3.57
N VAL A 194 4.93 4.71 2.52
CA VAL A 194 3.62 5.37 2.59
C VAL A 194 2.52 4.32 2.44
N LEU A 195 1.72 4.13 3.49
CA LEU A 195 0.55 3.27 3.43
C LEU A 195 -0.69 4.06 3.02
N MET A 196 -1.16 3.81 1.80
CA MET A 196 -2.43 4.33 1.29
C MET A 196 -3.60 3.47 1.75
N VAL A 197 -4.62 4.11 2.32
CA VAL A 197 -5.85 3.47 2.80
C VAL A 197 -7.04 4.22 2.21
N ASN A 198 -7.95 3.51 1.53
CA ASN A 198 -9.23 4.07 1.16
C ASN A 198 -10.12 4.12 2.41
N ALA A 199 -10.49 5.31 2.88
CA ALA A 199 -11.25 5.50 4.11
C ALA A 199 -12.61 4.78 4.06
N ALA A 200 -13.29 4.75 2.91
CA ALA A 200 -14.58 4.08 2.74
C ALA A 200 -14.49 2.55 2.71
N LEU A 201 -13.32 2.00 2.36
CA LEU A 201 -13.10 0.55 2.21
C LEU A 201 -11.87 0.10 3.01
N ALA A 202 -11.69 0.70 4.20
CA ALA A 202 -10.46 0.58 4.96
C ALA A 202 -10.14 -0.87 5.35
N PHE A 203 -11.13 -1.76 5.44
CA PHE A 203 -10.91 -3.17 5.75
C PHE A 203 -11.24 -4.10 4.57
N GLY A 204 -11.23 -3.56 3.36
CA GLY A 204 -11.59 -4.29 2.14
C GLY A 204 -13.10 -4.41 1.94
N VAL A 205 -13.51 -4.97 0.80
CA VAL A 205 -14.93 -5.02 0.40
C VAL A 205 -15.75 -5.78 1.42
N ASN A 206 -15.32 -6.99 1.80
CA ASN A 206 -16.07 -7.89 2.69
C ASN A 206 -15.25 -8.33 3.91
N GLY A 207 -14.11 -7.68 4.17
CA GLY A 207 -13.20 -8.06 5.24
C GLY A 207 -12.28 -9.23 4.92
N TYR A 208 -12.57 -10.04 3.90
CA TYR A 208 -11.81 -11.26 3.62
C TYR A 208 -10.51 -11.00 2.88
N PHE A 209 -9.56 -11.93 3.07
CA PHE A 209 -8.34 -11.99 2.28
C PHE A 209 -8.61 -12.53 0.88
N ILE A 210 -7.72 -12.21 -0.06
CA ILE A 210 -7.76 -12.81 -1.38
C ILE A 210 -7.59 -14.35 -1.27
N PRO A 211 -8.30 -15.15 -2.09
CA PRO A 211 -9.23 -14.74 -3.15
C PRO A 211 -10.68 -14.47 -2.70
N ARG A 212 -11.07 -14.77 -1.45
CA ARG A 212 -12.45 -14.58 -0.98
C ARG A 212 -12.87 -13.11 -0.85
N GLY A 213 -11.91 -12.24 -0.58
CA GLY A 213 -12.11 -10.81 -0.48
C GLY A 213 -10.98 -10.03 -1.11
N SER A 214 -10.81 -8.78 -0.68
CA SER A 214 -9.85 -7.86 -1.28
C SER A 214 -8.59 -7.66 -0.43
N LEU A 215 -8.47 -8.23 0.76
CA LEU A 215 -7.27 -8.01 1.57
C LEU A 215 -6.10 -8.85 1.06
N ARG A 216 -4.98 -8.17 0.77
CA ARG A 216 -3.72 -8.80 0.40
C ARG A 216 -2.85 -9.11 1.61
N GLU A 217 -3.06 -8.39 2.70
CA GLU A 217 -2.32 -8.62 3.94
C GLU A 217 -3.04 -7.99 5.14
N PRO A 218 -2.69 -8.39 6.37
CA PRO A 218 -3.30 -7.83 7.56
C PRO A 218 -3.04 -6.31 7.66
N PRO A 219 -4.09 -5.48 7.86
CA PRO A 219 -3.94 -4.02 7.90
C PRO A 219 -2.96 -3.54 8.98
N CYS A 220 -2.96 -4.19 10.16
CA CYS A 220 -2.04 -3.88 11.24
C CYS A 220 -0.58 -4.18 10.89
N GLU A 221 -0.31 -5.26 10.15
CA GLU A 221 1.03 -5.59 9.71
C GLU A 221 1.52 -4.61 8.65
N ALA A 222 0.65 -4.19 7.73
CA ALA A 222 0.99 -3.14 6.77
C ALA A 222 1.27 -1.81 7.47
N ALA A 223 0.38 -1.38 8.37
CA ALA A 223 0.55 -0.17 9.19
C ALA A 223 1.85 -0.23 10.00
N SER A 224 2.18 -1.38 10.58
CA SER A 224 3.41 -1.57 11.37
C SER A 224 4.70 -1.34 10.57
N ARG A 225 4.68 -1.52 9.24
CA ARG A 225 5.84 -1.33 8.35
C ARG A 225 5.87 0.04 7.67
N SER A 226 4.77 0.79 7.73
CA SER A 226 4.71 2.12 7.13
C SER A 226 5.48 3.14 7.97
N THR A 227 5.98 4.18 7.32
CA THR A 227 6.51 5.39 7.95
C THR A 227 5.37 6.36 8.25
N CYS A 228 4.40 6.44 7.34
CA CYS A 228 3.18 7.23 7.50
C CYS A 228 1.98 6.51 6.90
N ILE A 229 0.79 6.94 7.28
CA ILE A 229 -0.49 6.41 6.78
C ILE A 229 -1.22 7.56 6.11
N VAL A 230 -1.76 7.34 4.91
CA VAL A 230 -2.56 8.31 4.17
C VAL A 230 -3.96 7.74 3.99
N LEU A 231 -4.93 8.34 4.67
CA LEU A 231 -6.35 8.06 4.51
C LEU A 231 -6.86 8.87 3.32
N HIS A 232 -7.29 8.20 2.25
CA HIS A 232 -7.79 8.81 1.03
C HIS A 232 -9.31 8.61 0.90
N HIS A 233 -9.98 9.45 0.11
CA HIS A 233 -11.44 9.50 0.00
C HIS A 233 -12.15 9.75 1.34
N CYS A 234 -11.57 10.59 2.19
CA CYS A 234 -12.16 10.91 3.50
C CYS A 234 -13.54 11.56 3.36
N ASN A 235 -13.84 12.20 2.22
CA ASN A 235 -15.14 12.78 1.89
C ASN A 235 -16.25 11.74 1.61
N GLN A 236 -15.93 10.44 1.57
CA GLN A 236 -16.91 9.36 1.37
C GLN A 236 -17.34 8.68 2.67
N VAL A 237 -16.83 9.13 3.82
CA VAL A 237 -17.16 8.61 5.15
C VAL A 237 -17.59 9.76 6.06
N SER A 238 -18.40 9.46 7.07
CA SER A 238 -18.74 10.47 8.08
C SER A 238 -17.53 10.79 8.97
N ASP A 239 -17.51 11.97 9.58
CA ASP A 239 -16.44 12.37 10.51
C ASP A 239 -16.28 11.36 11.66
N PHE A 240 -17.40 10.84 12.16
CA PHE A 240 -17.39 9.80 13.19
C PHE A 240 -16.69 8.52 12.72
N GLN A 241 -16.97 8.06 11.49
CA GLN A 241 -16.25 6.92 10.91
C GLN A 241 -14.77 7.26 10.74
N LEU A 242 -14.44 8.41 10.17
CA LEU A 242 -13.05 8.81 9.96
C LEU A 242 -12.26 8.86 11.28
N GLN A 243 -12.86 9.40 12.36
CA GLN A 243 -12.27 9.41 13.70
C GLN A 243 -12.08 8.00 14.26
N GLN A 244 -13.06 7.10 14.11
CA GLN A 244 -12.89 5.70 14.51
C GLN A 244 -11.75 5.01 13.76
N LEU A 245 -11.61 5.30 12.46
CA LEU A 245 -10.53 4.75 11.64
C LEU A 245 -9.16 5.29 12.08
N LYS A 246 -9.05 6.60 12.30
CA LYS A 246 -7.85 7.25 12.86
C LYS A 246 -7.47 6.63 14.21
N ALA A 247 -8.43 6.54 15.13
CA ALA A 247 -8.22 5.94 16.45
C ALA A 247 -7.77 4.47 16.35
N TRP A 248 -8.35 3.70 15.42
CA TRP A 248 -7.92 2.31 15.20
C TRP A 248 -6.46 2.25 14.78
N PHE A 249 -6.03 3.05 13.80
CA PHE A 249 -4.63 3.07 13.37
C PHE A 249 -3.68 3.61 14.45
N GLN A 250 -4.07 4.63 15.21
CA GLN A 250 -3.30 5.14 16.34
C GLN A 250 -3.11 4.08 17.42
N MET A 251 -4.15 3.30 17.75
CA MET A 251 -4.02 2.18 18.69
C MET A 251 -3.05 1.10 18.20
N GLN A 252 -2.98 0.86 16.88
CA GLN A 252 -2.03 -0.10 16.32
C GLN A 252 -0.60 0.45 16.23
N CYS A 253 -0.46 1.75 15.97
CA CYS A 253 0.81 2.41 15.64
C CYS A 253 0.79 3.87 16.14
N PRO A 254 1.01 4.12 17.45
CA PRO A 254 0.79 5.44 18.05
C PRO A 254 1.69 6.54 17.49
N GLU A 255 2.92 6.20 17.13
CA GLU A 255 3.95 7.18 16.71
C GLU A 255 3.86 7.57 15.23
N LYS A 256 2.95 6.98 14.45
CA LYS A 256 2.93 7.15 13.00
C LYS A 256 2.01 8.30 12.60
N PRO A 257 2.49 9.28 11.81
CA PRO A 257 1.63 10.32 11.29
C PRO A 257 0.55 9.71 10.39
N ILE A 258 -0.69 10.16 10.61
CA ILE A 258 -1.86 9.81 9.82
C ILE A 258 -2.32 11.06 9.09
N LEU A 259 -2.09 11.09 7.78
CA LEU A 259 -2.50 12.17 6.91
C LEU A 259 -3.88 11.86 6.33
N THR A 260 -4.72 12.86 6.19
CA THR A 260 -5.99 12.74 5.47
C THR A 260 -5.90 13.36 4.09
N SER A 261 -6.74 12.87 3.18
CA SER A 261 -6.90 13.42 1.85
C SER A 261 -8.37 13.41 1.49
N PHE A 262 -8.84 14.58 1.07
CA PHE A 262 -10.21 14.84 0.64
C PHE A 262 -10.19 15.08 -0.87
N MET A 263 -11.06 14.40 -1.62
CA MET A 263 -11.25 14.77 -3.02
C MET A 263 -12.03 16.08 -3.07
N ILE A 264 -11.36 17.16 -3.44
CA ILE A 264 -12.04 18.40 -3.84
C ILE A 264 -12.16 18.34 -5.36
N SER A 265 -13.40 18.28 -5.87
CA SER A 265 -13.67 18.39 -7.30
C SER A 265 -13.49 19.85 -7.72
N LEU A 266 -12.25 20.29 -7.91
CA LEU A 266 -11.99 21.54 -8.62
C LEU A 266 -12.20 21.30 -10.12
N GLN A 267 -12.84 22.24 -10.82
CA GLN A 267 -13.12 22.17 -12.27
C GLN A 267 -11.87 21.96 -13.15
N THR A 268 -10.67 22.03 -12.56
CA THR A 268 -9.42 21.51 -13.11
C THR A 268 -9.06 20.20 -12.41
N ARG A 269 -8.92 19.10 -13.17
CA ARG A 269 -8.56 17.73 -12.79
C ARG A 269 -7.30 17.59 -11.90
N MET A 270 -7.29 18.15 -10.70
CA MET A 270 -6.15 18.10 -9.78
C MET A 270 -6.65 17.84 -8.36
N LEU A 271 -6.14 16.74 -7.78
CA LEU A 271 -6.44 16.32 -6.42
C LEU A 271 -5.62 17.17 -5.44
N SER A 272 -6.31 17.90 -4.59
CA SER A 272 -5.73 18.67 -3.49
C SER A 272 -5.60 17.77 -2.26
N TYR A 273 -4.37 17.57 -1.78
CA TYR A 273 -4.10 16.92 -0.50
C TYR A 273 -4.09 17.97 0.59
N VAL A 274 -5.12 17.96 1.45
CA VAL A 274 -5.15 18.78 2.66
C VAL A 274 -4.44 17.98 3.74
N VAL A 275 -3.19 18.37 4.03
CA VAL A 275 -2.40 17.81 5.13
C VAL A 275 -2.83 18.54 6.40
N GLU A 276 -3.75 17.94 7.15
CA GLU A 276 -4.01 18.26 8.56
C GLU A 276 -3.14 17.40 9.48
#